data_AF-A0A523WWI1-F1
#
_entry.id   AF-A0A523WWI1-F1
#
_cell.length_a   1.000
_cell.length_b   1.000
_cell.length_c   1.000
_cell.angle_alpha   90.00
_cell.angle_beta   90.00
_cell.angle_gamma   90.00
#
_symmetry.space_group_name_H-M   'P 1'
#
loop_
_entity.id
_entity.type
_entity.pdbx_description
1 polymer ?
#
loop_
_entity_poly.entity_id
_entity_poly.type
_entity_poly.pdbx_seq_one_letter_code
_entity_poly.pdbx_strand_id
1 'polypeptide(L)'
;MKKIVYLFLLFSLICLFILPILSQEEKAEKKDLAKELSAEMPKRTLPAYQRAGRKDPFRDLLAGRDAKRETTPGGKPEIYIDDITLIGIVKTRGKFTAIVTGPQEFPLFIKVGQRFSDGFVLSIQESRIIFRKTKERGFPLFKPRDIVKEIHPEER
;
A
#
# COMPACT_ATOMS: atom_id res chain seq x y z
N MET A 1 -14.72 -43.91 42.49
CA MET A 1 -14.51 -43.13 41.25
C MET A 1 -15.38 -41.86 41.17
N LYS A 2 -16.66 -41.88 41.57
CA LYS A 2 -17.55 -40.69 41.52
C LYS A 2 -17.02 -39.45 42.26
N LYS A 3 -16.40 -39.60 43.44
CA LYS A 3 -15.83 -38.46 44.21
C LYS A 3 -14.68 -37.74 43.50
N ILE A 4 -13.85 -38.49 42.76
CA ILE A 4 -12.75 -37.94 41.96
C ILE A 4 -13.29 -37.17 40.76
N VAL A 5 -14.36 -37.67 40.13
CA VAL A 5 -15.04 -36.96 39.03
C VAL A 5 -15.65 -35.63 39.51
N TYR A 6 -16.30 -35.61 40.68
CA TYR A 6 -16.82 -34.36 41.24
C TYR A 6 -15.72 -33.35 41.56
N LEU A 7 -14.55 -33.79 42.05
CA LEU A 7 -13.44 -32.91 42.35
C LEU A 7 -12.83 -32.27 41.10
N PHE A 8 -12.71 -33.03 40.00
CA PHE A 8 -12.30 -32.49 38.70
C PHE A 8 -13.31 -31.51 38.12
N LEU A 9 -14.62 -31.78 38.27
CA LEU A 9 -15.68 -30.90 37.78
C LEU A 9 -15.70 -29.58 38.56
N LEU A 10 -15.46 -29.64 39.87
CA LEU A 10 -15.39 -28.46 40.74
C LEU A 10 -14.13 -27.61 40.45
N PHE A 11 -12.99 -28.25 40.20
CA PHE A 11 -11.76 -27.56 39.78
C PHE A 11 -11.90 -26.90 38.40
N SER A 12 -12.56 -27.56 37.44
CA SER A 12 -12.87 -26.98 36.13
C SER A 12 -13.79 -25.76 36.24
N LEU A 13 -14.76 -25.79 37.16
CA LEU A 13 -15.66 -24.65 37.38
C LEU A 13 -14.89 -23.46 37.97
N ILE A 14 -14.00 -23.70 38.94
CA ILE A 14 -13.16 -22.66 39.54
C ILE A 14 -12.23 -22.03 38.50
N CYS A 15 -11.61 -22.82 37.63
CA CYS A 15 -10.71 -22.33 36.58
C CYS A 15 -11.42 -21.40 35.58
N LEU A 16 -12.69 -21.70 35.25
CA LEU A 16 -13.53 -20.86 34.37
C LEU A 16 -13.82 -19.47 34.95
N PHE A 17 -13.85 -19.32 36.28
CA PHE A 17 -14.09 -18.04 36.94
C PHE A 17 -12.82 -17.19 37.11
N ILE A 18 -11.63 -17.80 37.19
CA ILE A 18 -10.36 -17.08 37.44
C ILE A 18 -9.74 -16.50 36.15
N LEU A 19 -9.92 -17.18 35.01
CA LEU A 19 -9.42 -16.75 33.70
C LEU A 19 -9.87 -15.34 33.25
N PRO A 20 -11.16 -14.93 33.38
CA PRO A 20 -11.57 -13.59 32.97
C PRO A 20 -10.99 -12.47 33.86
N ILE A 21 -10.70 -12.76 35.13
CA ILE A 21 -10.16 -11.79 36.09
C ILE A 21 -8.70 -11.46 35.75
N LEU A 22 -7.86 -12.47 35.49
CA LEU A 22 -6.48 -12.27 35.02
C LEU A 22 -6.41 -11.51 33.68
N SER A 23 -7.34 -11.79 32.76
CA SER A 23 -7.41 -11.07 31.48
C SER A 23 -7.82 -9.60 31.64
N GLN A 24 -8.54 -9.27 32.71
CA GLN A 24 -8.98 -7.90 32.99
C GLN A 24 -7.85 -7.08 33.62
N GLU A 25 -7.04 -7.66 34.50
CA GLU A 25 -5.85 -7.01 35.08
C GLU A 25 -4.81 -6.68 34.00
N GLU A 26 -4.50 -7.62 33.10
CA GLU A 26 -3.51 -7.40 32.03
C GLU A 26 -3.95 -6.31 31.03
N LYS A 27 -5.27 -6.17 30.80
CA LYS A 27 -5.83 -5.11 29.96
C LYS A 27 -5.83 -3.75 30.65
N ALA A 28 -6.03 -3.70 31.97
CA ALA A 28 -5.96 -2.47 32.74
C ALA A 28 -4.52 -1.93 32.76
N GLU A 29 -3.55 -2.79 33.07
CA GLU A 29 -2.13 -2.42 33.12
C GLU A 29 -1.61 -1.93 31.75
N LYS A 30 -1.97 -2.62 30.65
CA LYS A 30 -1.64 -2.17 29.29
C LYS A 30 -2.28 -0.83 28.92
N LYS A 31 -3.47 -0.54 29.43
CA LYS A 31 -4.20 0.71 29.16
C LYS A 31 -3.60 1.88 29.92
N ASP A 32 -3.17 1.65 31.15
CA ASP A 32 -2.51 2.67 31.98
C ASP A 32 -1.11 2.98 31.44
N LEU A 33 -0.33 1.96 31.06
CA LEU A 33 0.96 2.12 30.40
C LEU A 33 0.84 2.91 29.08
N ALA A 34 -0.16 2.59 28.23
CA ALA A 34 -0.39 3.34 26.99
C ALA A 34 -0.77 4.81 27.22
N LYS A 35 -1.44 5.11 28.34
CA LYS A 35 -1.84 6.47 28.71
C LYS A 35 -0.65 7.28 29.21
N GLU A 36 0.24 6.66 29.99
CA GLU A 36 1.49 7.28 30.45
C GLU A 36 2.46 7.55 29.28
N LEU A 37 2.67 6.57 28.38
CA LEU A 37 3.49 6.78 27.18
C LEU A 37 2.95 7.89 26.28
N SER A 38 1.63 8.01 26.14
CA SER A 38 1.01 9.08 25.35
C SER A 38 1.12 10.47 26.00
N ALA A 39 1.27 10.53 27.32
CA ALA A 39 1.46 11.76 28.08
C ALA A 39 2.92 12.26 28.07
N GLU A 40 3.90 11.34 28.05
CA GLU A 40 5.32 11.68 27.95
C GLU A 40 5.79 12.02 26.53
N MET A 41 5.10 11.54 25.49
CA MET A 41 5.46 11.88 24.12
C MET A 41 5.19 13.37 23.84
N PRO A 42 6.21 14.14 23.42
CA PRO A 42 5.99 15.52 22.99
C PRO A 42 4.99 15.49 21.84
N LYS A 43 3.86 16.19 22.01
CA LYS A 43 2.86 16.37 20.95
C LYS A 43 3.60 16.90 19.73
N ARG A 44 3.65 16.09 18.67
CA ARG A 44 4.21 16.48 17.37
C ARG A 44 3.34 17.59 16.79
N THR A 45 3.61 18.82 17.20
CA THR A 45 3.14 20.00 16.48
C THR A 45 3.96 20.05 15.20
N LEU A 46 3.31 19.82 14.06
CA LEU A 46 3.95 20.10 12.77
C LEU A 46 4.31 21.59 12.76
N PRO A 47 5.56 21.98 12.44
CA PRO A 47 5.90 23.39 12.35
C PRO A 47 5.05 24.01 11.23
N ALA A 48 4.09 24.84 11.63
CA ALA A 48 3.27 25.59 10.70
C ALA A 48 4.08 26.79 10.20
N TYR A 49 4.35 26.83 8.90
CA TYR A 49 5.10 27.93 8.30
C TYR A 49 4.32 29.24 8.38
N GLN A 50 4.88 30.25 9.04
CA GLN A 50 4.26 31.55 9.21
C GLN A 50 4.88 32.55 8.23
N ARG A 51 4.11 32.93 7.20
CA ARG A 51 4.45 33.96 6.21
C ARG A 51 4.36 35.35 6.86
N ALA A 52 5.34 35.72 7.68
CA ALA A 52 5.43 37.02 8.32
C ALA A 52 5.75 38.16 7.31
N GLY A 53 4.90 38.33 6.29
CA GLY A 53 5.03 39.37 5.26
C GLY A 53 6.12 39.15 4.21
N ARG A 54 7.02 38.17 4.38
CA ARG A 54 8.07 37.84 3.41
C ARG A 54 7.53 36.91 2.32
N LYS A 55 7.85 37.18 1.05
CA LYS A 55 7.65 36.22 -0.03
C LYS A 55 8.64 35.07 0.16
N ASP A 56 8.12 33.86 0.25
CA ASP A 56 8.93 32.64 0.40
C ASP A 56 9.72 32.39 -0.90
N PRO A 57 11.07 32.43 -0.85
CA PRO A 57 11.90 32.21 -2.04
C PRO A 57 11.80 30.78 -2.59
N PHE A 58 11.23 29.83 -1.85
CA PHE A 58 11.04 28.44 -2.28
C PHE A 58 9.61 28.14 -2.77
N ARG A 59 8.67 29.08 -2.61
CA ARG A 59 7.31 28.93 -3.12
C ARG A 59 7.30 28.76 -4.63
N ASP A 60 8.14 29.51 -5.34
CA ASP A 60 8.22 29.44 -6.81
C ASP A 60 8.89 28.14 -7.28
N LEU A 61 9.78 27.55 -6.47
CA LEU A 61 10.39 26.24 -6.73
C LEU A 61 9.39 25.08 -6.57
N LEU A 62 8.42 25.24 -5.67
CA LEU A 62 7.28 24.32 -5.57
C LEU A 62 6.23 24.61 -6.66
N ALA A 63 6.06 25.87 -7.06
CA ALA A 63 5.08 26.30 -8.05
C ALA A 63 5.42 25.87 -9.48
N GLY A 64 6.70 25.62 -9.81
CA GLY A 64 7.07 24.91 -11.04
C GLY A 64 6.53 23.47 -11.11
N ARG A 65 6.06 22.93 -9.98
CA ARG A 65 5.34 21.65 -9.84
C ARG A 65 3.86 21.84 -9.49
N ASP A 66 3.30 23.03 -9.69
CA ASP A 66 1.84 23.22 -9.81
C ASP A 66 1.33 22.71 -11.17
N ALA A 67 2.00 21.73 -11.79
CA ALA A 67 1.29 20.71 -12.53
C ALA A 67 0.41 20.03 -11.49
N LYS A 68 -0.80 20.58 -11.31
CA LYS A 68 -1.99 19.94 -10.77
C LYS A 68 -1.83 18.44 -11.01
N ARG A 69 -1.26 17.72 -10.04
CA ARG A 69 -1.29 16.28 -10.06
C ARG A 69 -2.78 16.06 -9.93
N GLU A 70 -3.41 15.73 -11.06
CA GLU A 70 -4.80 15.32 -11.10
C GLU A 70 -4.82 13.98 -10.36
N THR A 71 -4.68 14.06 -9.05
CA THR A 71 -4.97 12.97 -8.15
C THR A 71 -6.47 12.88 -8.20
N THR A 72 -6.95 12.02 -9.09
CA THR A 72 -8.31 11.50 -9.10
C THR A 72 -8.74 11.21 -7.66
N PRO A 73 -10.02 11.40 -7.30
CA PRO A 73 -10.52 11.13 -5.95
C PRO A 73 -10.18 9.66 -5.57
N GLY A 74 -9.11 9.46 -4.80
CA GLY A 74 -8.50 8.14 -4.60
C GLY A 74 -6.98 8.14 -4.48
N GLY A 75 -6.29 9.24 -4.83
CA GLY A 75 -4.88 9.46 -4.51
C GLY A 75 -3.86 8.59 -5.26
N LYS A 76 -4.32 7.74 -6.19
CA LYS A 76 -3.46 6.99 -7.10
C LYS A 76 -3.44 7.73 -8.44
N PRO A 77 -2.25 7.99 -9.03
CA PRO A 77 -2.17 8.54 -10.36
C PRO A 77 -2.88 7.59 -11.34
N GLU A 78 -3.78 8.14 -12.15
CA GLU A 78 -4.38 7.41 -13.26
C GLU A 78 -3.30 7.17 -14.30
N ILE A 79 -2.85 5.92 -14.40
CA ILE A 79 -1.89 5.48 -15.41
C ILE A 79 -2.65 4.53 -16.32
N TYR A 80 -2.66 4.84 -17.62
CA TYR A 80 -3.21 3.98 -18.66
C TYR A 80 -2.12 3.02 -19.15
N ILE A 81 -2.49 1.78 -19.50
CA ILE A 81 -1.55 0.76 -19.97
C ILE A 81 -0.81 1.22 -21.24
N ASP A 82 -1.48 1.99 -22.10
CA ASP A 82 -0.90 2.44 -23.37
C ASP A 82 0.27 3.40 -23.17
N ASP A 83 0.24 4.22 -22.11
CA ASP A 83 1.26 5.21 -21.77
C ASP A 83 2.47 4.61 -21.03
N ILE A 84 2.45 3.31 -20.74
CA ILE A 84 3.51 2.63 -20.01
C ILE A 84 4.64 2.24 -20.95
N THR A 85 5.84 2.65 -20.59
CA THR A 85 7.10 2.19 -21.23
C THR A 85 7.82 1.25 -20.29
N LEU A 86 8.16 0.05 -20.78
CA LEU A 86 8.92 -0.94 -20.00
C LEU A 86 10.41 -0.59 -20.02
N ILE A 87 11.00 -0.33 -18.85
CA ILE A 87 12.44 -0.08 -18.72
C ILE A 87 13.19 -1.40 -18.56
N GLY A 88 12.67 -2.29 -17.71
CA GLY A 88 13.36 -3.54 -17.40
C GLY A 88 12.56 -4.44 -16.49
N ILE A 89 13.08 -5.65 -16.28
CA ILE A 89 12.47 -6.65 -15.41
C ILE A 89 13.55 -7.21 -14.48
N VAL A 90 13.25 -7.23 -13.18
CA VAL A 90 14.13 -7.77 -12.15
C VAL A 90 13.51 -9.02 -11.53
N LYS A 91 14.35 -10.04 -11.31
CA LYS A 91 13.98 -11.28 -10.63
C LYS A 91 14.51 -11.28 -9.20
N THR A 92 13.63 -11.38 -8.22
CA THR A 92 14.00 -11.43 -6.80
C THR A 92 13.27 -12.57 -6.11
N ARG A 93 14.02 -13.48 -5.46
CA ARG A 93 13.44 -14.65 -4.75
C ARG A 93 12.47 -15.46 -5.63
N GLY A 94 12.81 -15.65 -6.90
CA GLY A 94 11.98 -16.37 -7.87
C GLY A 94 10.77 -15.60 -8.41
N LYS A 95 10.56 -14.33 -8.02
CA LYS A 95 9.45 -13.50 -8.50
C LYS A 95 9.96 -12.42 -9.45
N PHE A 96 9.27 -12.21 -10.56
CA PHE A 96 9.55 -11.12 -11.48
C PHE A 96 8.81 -9.84 -11.04
N THR A 97 9.51 -8.72 -11.11
CA THR A 97 8.98 -7.36 -10.89
C THR A 97 9.41 -6.51 -12.09
N ALA A 98 8.46 -5.86 -12.74
CA ALA A 98 8.76 -4.97 -13.86
C ALA A 98 9.08 -3.56 -13.34
N ILE A 99 9.98 -2.88 -14.03
CA ILE A 99 10.28 -1.46 -13.83
C ILE A 99 9.76 -0.73 -15.06
N VAL A 100 8.84 0.20 -14.85
CA VAL A 100 8.23 0.96 -15.95
C VAL A 100 8.27 2.44 -15.69
N THR A 101 8.12 3.20 -16.76
CA THR A 101 7.87 4.63 -16.71
C THR A 101 6.46 4.91 -17.22
N GLY A 102 5.74 5.81 -16.56
CA GLY A 102 4.47 6.36 -17.06
C GLY A 102 4.61 7.80 -17.55
N PRO A 103 3.50 8.53 -17.74
CA PRO A 103 3.50 9.92 -18.23
C PRO A 103 4.31 10.91 -17.39
N GLN A 104 4.50 10.61 -16.10
CA GLN A 104 5.23 11.48 -15.16
C GLN A 104 6.75 11.24 -15.16
N GLU A 105 7.28 10.42 -16.08
CA GLU A 105 8.71 10.08 -16.20
C GLU A 105 9.37 9.43 -14.97
N PHE A 106 8.61 9.15 -13.91
CA PHE A 106 9.12 8.48 -12.72
C PHE A 106 9.06 6.94 -12.87
N PRO A 107 10.17 6.22 -12.57
CA PRO A 107 10.17 4.77 -12.57
C PRO A 107 9.28 4.20 -11.46
N LEU A 108 8.52 3.16 -11.79
CA LEU A 108 7.60 2.47 -10.89
C LEU A 108 7.85 0.96 -10.96
N PHE A 109 7.88 0.33 -9.78
CA PHE A 109 7.94 -1.12 -9.67
C PHE A 109 6.53 -1.71 -9.77
N ILE A 110 6.30 -2.57 -10.76
CA ILE A 110 5.04 -3.27 -10.96
C ILE A 110 5.12 -4.75 -10.64
N LYS A 111 4.08 -5.27 -9.98
CA LYS A 111 3.89 -6.70 -9.72
C LYS A 111 2.68 -7.25 -10.47
N VAL A 112 2.64 -8.56 -10.64
CA VAL A 112 1.47 -9.28 -11.17
C VAL A 112 0.22 -8.93 -10.36
N GLY A 113 -0.89 -8.66 -11.05
CA GLY A 113 -2.17 -8.27 -10.46
C GLY A 113 -2.31 -6.78 -10.11
N GLN A 114 -1.28 -5.96 -10.31
CA GLN A 114 -1.38 -4.51 -10.13
C GLN A 114 -2.35 -3.91 -11.15
N ARG A 115 -3.18 -2.97 -10.68
CA ARG A 115 -4.25 -2.32 -11.46
C ARG A 115 -3.80 -0.97 -12.02
N PHE A 116 -4.33 -0.68 -13.19
CA PHE A 116 -4.21 0.57 -13.96
C PHE A 116 -5.62 1.10 -14.26
N SER A 117 -5.70 2.30 -14.84
CA SER A 117 -6.99 2.94 -15.14
C SER A 117 -7.87 2.09 -16.06
N ASP A 118 -7.25 1.38 -17.00
CA ASP A 118 -7.88 0.63 -18.08
C ASP A 118 -7.64 -0.88 -18.03
N GLY A 119 -6.96 -1.39 -17.01
CA GLY A 119 -6.67 -2.82 -16.90
C GLY A 119 -5.78 -3.23 -15.73
N PHE A 120 -5.07 -4.34 -15.88
CA PHE A 120 -4.16 -4.87 -14.85
C PHE A 120 -3.02 -5.72 -15.44
N VAL A 121 -1.98 -5.99 -14.64
CA VAL A 121 -0.89 -6.89 -15.03
C VAL A 121 -1.35 -8.34 -14.95
N LEU A 122 -1.37 -9.02 -16.09
CA LEU A 122 -1.71 -10.45 -16.19
C LEU A 122 -0.54 -11.33 -15.78
N SER A 123 0.65 -11.08 -16.34
CA SER A 123 1.87 -11.82 -16.01
C SER A 123 3.13 -11.03 -16.36
N ILE A 124 4.24 -11.39 -15.71
CA ILE A 124 5.56 -10.83 -15.98
C ILE A 124 6.49 -12.01 -16.26
N GLN A 125 7.13 -11.98 -17.43
CA GLN A 125 8.12 -12.97 -17.86
C GLN A 125 9.52 -12.33 -17.83
N GLU A 126 10.54 -13.04 -18.29
CA GLU A 126 11.92 -12.55 -18.24
C GLU A 126 12.17 -11.35 -19.19
N SER A 127 11.60 -11.38 -20.39
CA SER A 127 11.79 -10.34 -21.41
C SER A 127 10.58 -9.44 -21.66
N ARG A 128 9.42 -9.78 -21.10
CA ARG A 128 8.16 -9.09 -21.42
C ARG A 128 7.17 -9.07 -20.28
N ILE A 129 6.31 -8.07 -20.31
CA ILE A 129 5.14 -7.93 -19.44
C ILE A 129 3.86 -8.04 -20.28
N ILE A 130 2.88 -8.77 -19.74
CA ILE A 130 1.57 -8.95 -20.36
C ILE A 130 0.55 -8.23 -19.48
N PHE A 131 -0.10 -7.23 -20.06
CA PHE A 131 -1.23 -6.53 -19.46
C PHE A 131 -2.54 -7.04 -20.03
N ARG A 132 -3.61 -6.98 -19.24
CA ARG A 132 -4.98 -7.22 -19.69
C ARG A 132 -5.77 -5.93 -19.59
N LYS A 133 -6.10 -5.35 -20.75
CA LYS A 133 -6.93 -4.15 -20.90
C LYS A 133 -8.40 -4.55 -20.91
N THR A 134 -9.19 -3.93 -20.05
CA THR A 134 -10.62 -4.19 -19.86
C THR A 134 -11.49 -2.97 -20.18
N LYS A 135 -10.89 -1.77 -20.24
CA LYS A 135 -11.59 -0.54 -20.60
C LYS A 135 -10.84 0.21 -21.69
N GLU A 136 -11.55 1.06 -22.42
CA GLU A 136 -11.00 1.98 -23.39
C GLU A 136 -11.77 3.30 -23.32
N ARG A 137 -11.06 4.41 -23.06
CA ARG A 137 -11.67 5.74 -22.91
C ARG A 137 -12.85 5.79 -21.94
N GLY A 138 -12.76 5.03 -20.84
CA GLY A 138 -13.79 4.94 -19.80
C GLY A 138 -14.89 3.90 -20.05
N PHE A 139 -15.01 3.34 -21.26
CA PHE A 139 -16.01 2.32 -21.57
C PHE A 139 -15.44 0.91 -21.40
N PRO A 140 -16.21 -0.06 -20.88
CA PRO A 140 -15.78 -1.45 -20.82
C PRO A 140 -15.68 -2.04 -22.23
N LEU A 141 -14.63 -2.82 -22.48
CA LEU A 141 -14.47 -3.56 -23.72
C LEU A 141 -15.36 -4.81 -23.72
N PHE A 142 -16.04 -5.09 -24.84
CA PHE A 142 -16.81 -6.33 -25.02
C PHE A 142 -15.96 -7.59 -24.79
N LYS A 143 -14.68 -7.53 -25.18
CA LYS A 143 -13.69 -8.58 -24.92
C LYS A 143 -12.41 -7.94 -24.40
N PRO A 144 -11.86 -8.42 -23.26
CA PRO A 144 -10.56 -7.97 -22.79
C PRO A 144 -9.48 -8.22 -23.85
N ARG A 145 -8.52 -7.30 -23.94
CA ARG A 145 -7.37 -7.39 -24.86
C ARG A 145 -6.09 -7.56 -24.07
N ASP A 146 -5.22 -8.43 -24.53
CA ASP A 146 -3.90 -8.62 -23.92
C ASP A 146 -2.88 -7.77 -24.68
N ILE A 147 -2.17 -6.89 -23.96
CA ILE A 147 -1.16 -5.99 -24.49
C ILE A 147 0.20 -6.47 -23.99
N VAL A 148 1.13 -6.73 -24.91
CA VAL A 148 2.48 -7.17 -24.59
C VAL A 148 3.43 -5.97 -24.76
N LYS A 149 4.28 -5.75 -23.76
CA LYS A 149 5.41 -4.81 -23.85
C LYS A 149 6.69 -5.60 -23.59
N GLU A 150 7.65 -5.50 -24.50
CA GLU A 150 8.92 -6.21 -24.46
C GLU A 150 10.06 -5.26 -24.10
N ILE A 151 11.09 -5.79 -23.45
CA ILE A 151 12.33 -5.03 -23.24
C ILE A 151 13.04 -4.97 -24.59
N HIS A 152 13.36 -3.77 -25.07
CA HIS A 152 14.26 -3.62 -26.20
C HIS A 152 15.67 -3.50 -25.63
N PRO A 153 16.52 -4.54 -25.70
CA PRO A 153 17.93 -4.36 -25.40
C PRO A 153 18.50 -3.46 -26.50
N GLU A 154 18.92 -2.24 -26.16
CA GLU A 154 19.64 -1.42 -27.13
C GLU A 154 20.91 -2.17 -27.55
N GLU A 155 21.04 -2.45 -28.84
CA GLU A 155 22.21 -3.08 -29.44
C GLU A 155 23.42 -2.18 -29.15
N ARG A 156 24.40 -2.74 -28.43
CA ARG A 156 25.60 -2.03 -27.97
C ARG A 156 26.77 -2.26 -28.90
#